data_AF-A0A392NC64-F1
#
_entry.id   AF-A0A392NC64-F1
#
_cell.length_a   1.000
_cell.length_b   1.000
_cell.length_c   1.000
_cell.angle_alpha   90.00
_cell.angle_beta   90.00
_cell.angle_gamma   90.00
#
_symmetry.space_group_name_H-M   'P 1'
#
loop_
_entity.id
_entity.type
_entity.pdbx_description
1 polymer ?
#
loop_
_entity_poly.entity_id
_entity_poly.type
_entity_poly.pdbx_seq_one_letter_code
_entity_poly.pdbx_strand_id
1 'polypeptide(L)' 'MTNFDLEAADLDEDGTVGAAEFVIYKLKEMGKITQEDITLVMKEFEELDVDQSGTLSVSDITLAQSS' A
#
# COMPACT_ATOMS: atom_id res chain seq x y z
N MET A 1 15.29 -13.09 2.06
CA MET A 1 13.90 -13.45 2.32
C MET A 1 13.87 -14.50 3.39
N THR A 2 13.85 -14.01 4.62
CA THR A 2 13.50 -14.70 5.86
C THR A 2 12.01 -14.50 6.11
N ASN A 3 11.46 -15.13 7.16
CA ASN A 3 10.09 -14.87 7.57
C ASN A 3 9.87 -13.40 7.94
N PHE A 4 10.84 -12.75 8.58
CA PHE A 4 10.78 -11.31 8.89
C PHE A 4 10.78 -10.43 7.64
N ASP A 5 11.48 -10.84 6.58
CA ASP A 5 11.44 -10.12 5.31
C ASP A 5 10.07 -10.25 4.63
N LEU A 6 9.38 -11.38 4.86
CA LEU A 6 8.05 -11.63 4.33
C LEU A 6 7.00 -10.81 5.09
N GLU A 7 7.06 -10.82 6.44
CA GLU A 7 6.21 -9.98 7.29
C GLU A 7 6.41 -8.48 7.01
N ALA A 8 7.63 -8.06 6.67
CA ALA A 8 7.88 -6.67 6.28
C ALA A 8 7.43 -6.31 4.86
N ALA A 9 7.16 -7.31 4.02
CA ALA A 9 6.66 -7.13 2.67
C ALA A 9 5.13 -7.20 2.59
N ASP A 10 4.48 -7.90 3.51
CA ASP A 10 3.03 -7.97 3.73
C ASP A 10 2.55 -6.61 4.29
N LEU A 11 2.09 -5.72 3.40
CA LEU A 11 1.71 -4.35 3.73
C LEU A 11 0.26 -4.23 4.17
N ASP A 12 -0.61 -5.14 3.71
CA ASP A 12 -2.02 -5.17 4.08
C ASP A 12 -2.35 -6.16 5.21
N GLU A 13 -1.35 -6.88 5.70
CA GLU A 13 -1.43 -7.84 6.81
C GLU A 13 -2.40 -9.01 6.54
N ASP A 14 -2.56 -9.40 5.28
CA ASP A 14 -3.43 -10.53 4.88
C ASP A 14 -2.76 -11.91 5.06
N GLY A 15 -1.46 -11.92 5.42
CA GLY A 15 -0.65 -13.11 5.64
C GLY A 15 -0.05 -13.69 4.36
N THR A 16 -0.21 -13.00 3.24
CA THR A 16 0.38 -13.33 1.95
C THR A 16 1.15 -12.13 1.40
N VAL A 17 1.98 -12.35 0.38
CA VAL A 17 2.70 -11.26 -0.28
C VAL A 17 2.40 -11.31 -1.76
N GLY A 18 1.63 -10.34 -2.22
CA GLY A 18 1.30 -10.10 -3.61
C GLY A 18 2.49 -9.59 -4.42
N ALA A 19 2.32 -9.57 -5.74
CA ALA A 19 3.36 -9.09 -6.65
C ALA A 19 3.68 -7.59 -6.43
N ALA A 20 2.68 -6.76 -6.13
CA ALA A 20 2.85 -5.33 -5.91
C ALA A 20 3.66 -5.05 -4.62
N GLU A 21 3.28 -5.70 -3.53
CA GLU A 21 3.97 -5.67 -2.24
C GLU A 21 5.43 -6.12 -2.36
N PHE A 22 5.68 -7.22 -3.08
CA PHE A 22 7.03 -7.68 -3.36
C PHE A 22 7.85 -6.64 -4.13
N VAL A 23 7.25 -5.95 -5.10
CA VAL A 23 7.93 -4.88 -5.85
C VAL A 23 8.24 -3.69 -4.93
N ILE A 24 7.31 -3.25 -4.10
CA ILE A 24 7.52 -2.15 -3.14
C ILE A 24 8.66 -2.49 -2.17
N TYR A 25 8.63 -3.69 -1.58
CA TYR A 25 9.69 -4.20 -0.72
C TYR A 25 11.06 -4.17 -1.43
N LYS A 26 11.14 -4.60 -2.70
CA LYS A 26 12.39 -4.55 -3.47
C LYS A 26 12.84 -3.13 -3.78
N LEU A 27 11.94 -2.21 -4.09
CA LEU A 27 12.28 -0.81 -4.32
C LEU A 27 12.86 -0.16 -3.05
N LYS A 28 12.30 -0.48 -1.88
CA LYS A 28 12.81 -0.05 -0.58
C LYS A 28 14.21 -0.60 -0.30
N GLU A 29 14.42 -1.91 -0.49
CA GLU A 29 15.74 -2.56 -0.36
C GLU A 29 16.80 -1.98 -1.32
N MET A 30 16.37 -1.55 -2.51
CA MET A 30 17.23 -0.87 -3.49
C MET A 30 17.51 0.60 -3.14
N GLY A 31 16.94 1.12 -2.05
CA GLY A 31 17.04 2.52 -1.64
C GLY A 31 16.36 3.49 -2.60
N LYS A 32 15.36 3.02 -3.37
CA LYS A 32 14.60 3.86 -4.32
C LYS A 32 13.47 4.63 -3.66
N ILE A 33 12.92 4.08 -2.58
CA ILE A 33 11.86 4.65 -1.75
C ILE A 33 12.19 4.39 -0.28
N THR A 34 11.68 5.22 0.62
CA THR A 34 11.80 5.03 2.07
C THR A 34 10.51 4.51 2.69
N GLN A 35 10.53 4.19 3.98
CA GLN A 35 9.31 3.82 4.70
C GLN A 35 8.33 5.00 4.76
N GLU A 36 8.84 6.23 4.89
CA GLU A 36 8.03 7.44 4.89
C GLU A 36 7.28 7.65 3.57
N ASP A 37 7.93 7.36 2.43
CA ASP A 37 7.27 7.43 1.11
C ASP A 37 6.09 6.45 1.04
N ILE A 38 6.26 5.22 1.52
CA ILE A 38 5.21 4.20 1.57
C ILE A 38 4.07 4.67 2.47
N THR A 39 4.37 5.12 3.68
CA THR A 39 3.35 5.60 4.64
C THR A 39 2.57 6.80 4.09
N LEU A 40 3.23 7.73 3.38
CA LEU A 40 2.56 8.88 2.77
C LEU A 40 1.56 8.43 1.70
N VAL A 41 1.97 7.53 0.82
CA VAL A 41 1.10 7.00 -0.26
C VAL A 41 -0.03 6.15 0.30
N MET A 42 0.23 5.33 1.33
CA MET A 42 -0.83 4.54 1.99
C MET A 42 -1.87 5.44 2.66
N LYS A 43 -1.44 6.54 3.27
CA LYS A 43 -2.38 7.52 3.83
C LYS A 43 -3.25 8.17 2.74
N GLU A 44 -2.66 8.52 1.60
CA GLU A 44 -3.44 9.03 0.46
C GLU A 44 -4.45 7.99 -0.04
N PHE A 45 -4.05 6.71 -0.09
CA PHE A 45 -4.96 5.61 -0.43
C PHE A 45 -6.14 5.52 0.55
N GLU A 46 -5.88 5.55 1.86
CA GLU A 46 -6.93 5.52 2.89
C GLU A 46 -7.89 6.72 2.81
N GLU A 47 -7.38 7.91 2.47
CA GLU A 47 -8.20 9.10 2.26
C GLU A 47 -9.07 9.00 1.00
N LEU A 48 -8.58 8.31 -0.03
CA LEU A 48 -9.30 8.07 -1.28
C LEU A 48 -10.31 6.92 -1.15
N ASP A 49 -10.05 5.89 -0.34
CA ASP A 49 -10.90 4.72 -0.13
C ASP A 49 -12.10 5.07 0.78
N VAL A 50 -13.04 5.85 0.23
CA VAL A 50 -14.19 6.40 0.97
C VAL A 50 -15.07 5.30 1.54
N ASP A 51 -15.22 4.17 0.85
CA ASP A 51 -16.00 3.04 1.32
C ASP A 51 -15.24 2.06 2.23
N GLN A 52 -13.94 2.30 2.44
CA GLN A 52 -13.05 1.50 3.28
C GLN A 52 -13.03 0.02 2.87
N SER A 53 -13.18 -0.26 1.58
CA SER A 53 -13.16 -1.62 1.05
C SER A 53 -11.77 -2.24 1.03
N GLY A 54 -10.72 -1.43 1.21
CA GLY A 54 -9.33 -1.81 0.97
C GLY A 54 -8.96 -1.76 -0.52
N THR A 55 -9.81 -1.17 -1.36
CA THR A 55 -9.59 -1.04 -2.81
C THR A 55 -10.10 0.29 -3.34
N LEU A 56 -9.37 0.92 -4.26
CA LEU A 56 -9.88 2.11 -4.94
C LEU A 56 -10.73 1.74 -6.15
N SER A 57 -12.00 2.10 -6.11
CA SER A 57 -12.92 2.04 -7.24
C SER A 57 -13.14 3.42 -7.87
N VAL A 58 -13.81 3.45 -9.03
CA VAL A 58 -14.20 4.73 -9.66
C VAL A 58 -15.12 5.53 -8.73
N SER A 59 -15.99 4.85 -7.98
CA SER A 59 -16.91 5.49 -7.04
C SER A 59 -16.15 6.28 -5.98
N ASP A 60 -15.11 5.69 -5.41
CA ASP A 60 -14.24 6.29 -4.39
C ASP A 60 -13.62 7.60 -4.88
N ILE A 61 -13.04 7.57 -6.08
CA ILE A 61 -12.45 8.77 -6.70
C ILE A 61 -13.50 9.85 -6.93
N THR A 62 -14.70 9.49 -7.40
CA THR A 62 -15.77 10.48 -7.62
C THR A 62 -16.28 11.11 -6.32
N LEU A 63 -16.34 10.34 -5.24
CA LEU A 63 -16.77 10.81 -3.92
C LEU A 63 -15.71 11.71 -3.27
N ALA A 64 -14.44 11.31 -3.31
CA ALA A 64 -13.33 12.10 -2.80
C ALA A 64 -13.21 13.46 -3.52
N GLN A 65 -13.46 13.52 -4.82
CA GLN A 65 -13.43 14.77 -5.61
C GLN A 65 -14.65 15.69 -5.41
N SER A 66 -15.74 15.16 -4.85
CA SER A 66 -16.97 15.92 -4.62
C SER A 66 -17.03 16.59 -3.24
N SER A 67 -15.99 16.40 -2.42
CA SER A 67 -15.93 16.82 -1.00
C SER A 67 -15.16 18.11 -0.77
#